data_AF-A0A358KNN6-F1
#
_entry.id   AF-A0A358KNN6-F1
#
_cell.length_a   1.000
_cell.length_b   1.000
_cell.length_c   1.000
_cell.angle_alpha   90.00
_cell.angle_beta   90.00
_cell.angle_gamma   90.00
#
_symmetry.space_group_name_H-M   'P 1'
#
loop_
_entity.id
_entity.type
_entity.pdbx_description
1 polymer ?
#
loop_
_entity_poly.entity_id
_entity_poly.type
_entity_poly.pdbx_seq_one_letter_code
_entity_poly.pdbx_strand_id
1 'polypeptide(L)'
;MNFNRLEKLSNLVRYYSLVSTTAAGSGHPSSCLSAADLMVGLMFNNVFKYRVRQPNYHNNDRLVFSKGHAAPLLYSLWAAAGAVKLPQLKKLRKFKSVLEGHPVMSFPYTEAATGSLGQGLSVGMGLALAAKMQKLSYKTYVLLGDSEMSEGSVWEAAQLASYYKLDNLVAVLDVNRLGQRGPTMYGYNLQTYQKKLSAFGWATVVINGHSW
;
A
#
# COMPACT_ATOMS: atom_id res chain seq x y z
N MET A 1 20.29 11.57 1.82
CA MET A 1 19.54 10.29 1.95
C MET A 1 20.53 9.18 2.29
N ASN A 2 20.14 8.19 3.10
CA ASN A 2 20.99 7.05 3.44
C ASN A 2 20.41 5.79 2.79
N PHE A 3 20.82 5.51 1.54
CA PHE A 3 20.28 4.40 0.75
C PHE A 3 20.58 3.03 1.36
N ASN A 4 21.75 2.87 1.99
CA ASN A 4 22.12 1.65 2.73
C ASN A 4 21.13 1.36 3.88
N ARG A 5 20.65 2.39 4.58
CA ARG A 5 19.61 2.23 5.61
C ARG A 5 18.29 1.73 5.00
N LEU A 6 17.86 2.30 3.88
CA LEU A 6 16.61 1.90 3.21
C LEU A 6 16.69 0.47 2.69
N GLU A 7 17.81 0.08 2.09
CA GLU A 7 18.07 -1.28 1.64
C GLU A 7 18.00 -2.30 2.80
N LYS A 8 18.62 -1.99 3.94
CA LYS A 8 18.52 -2.82 5.15
C LYS A 8 17.08 -2.93 5.67
N LEU A 9 16.32 -1.84 5.68
CA LEU A 9 14.91 -1.85 6.08
C LEU A 9 14.06 -2.67 5.12
N SER A 10 14.30 -2.56 3.82
CA SER A 10 13.68 -3.38 2.79
C SER A 10 13.91 -4.87 3.01
N ASN A 11 15.16 -5.28 3.25
CA ASN A 11 15.48 -6.67 3.56
C ASN A 11 14.81 -7.13 4.86
N LEU A 12 14.72 -6.26 5.87
CA LEU A 12 14.05 -6.55 7.12
C LEU A 12 12.54 -6.77 6.95
N VAL A 13 11.83 -5.90 6.21
CA VAL A 13 10.38 -6.07 5.99
C VAL A 13 10.06 -7.26 5.09
N ARG A 14 10.96 -7.59 4.14
CA ARG A 14 10.89 -8.84 3.37
C ARG A 14 11.00 -10.06 4.29
N TYR A 15 12.00 -10.07 5.17
CA TYR A 15 12.17 -11.13 6.17
C TYR A 15 10.93 -11.27 7.07
N TYR A 16 10.40 -10.16 7.59
CA TYR A 16 9.20 -10.17 8.42
C TYR A 16 7.97 -10.72 7.68
N SER A 17 7.78 -10.33 6.41
CA SER A 17 6.69 -10.85 5.59
C SER A 17 6.79 -12.37 5.42
N LEU A 18 7.98 -12.86 5.07
CA LEU A 18 8.27 -14.29 4.91
C LEU A 18 7.99 -15.07 6.20
N VAL A 19 8.60 -14.65 7.33
CA VAL A 19 8.43 -15.30 8.64
C VAL A 19 6.96 -15.35 9.05
N SER A 20 6.22 -14.27 8.85
CA SER A 20 4.80 -14.20 9.20
C SER A 20 3.98 -15.20 8.38
N THR A 21 4.15 -15.20 7.05
CA THR A 21 3.42 -16.12 6.16
C THR A 21 3.79 -17.58 6.38
N THR A 22 5.07 -17.88 6.65
CA THR A 22 5.54 -19.23 6.95
C THR A 22 4.96 -19.73 8.27
N ALA A 23 4.97 -18.92 9.34
CA ALA A 23 4.38 -19.29 10.63
C ALA A 23 2.85 -19.48 10.56
N ALA A 24 2.18 -18.75 9.67
CA ALA A 24 0.76 -18.90 9.40
C ALA A 24 0.43 -20.15 8.58
N GLY A 25 1.38 -20.70 7.81
CA GLY A 25 1.14 -21.76 6.82
C GLY A 25 0.32 -21.29 5.61
N SER A 26 0.13 -19.98 5.45
CA SER A 26 -0.64 -19.36 4.37
C SER A 26 -0.29 -17.87 4.21
N GLY A 27 -0.64 -17.28 3.07
CA GLY A 27 -0.45 -15.86 2.79
C GLY A 27 0.20 -15.61 1.43
N HIS A 28 0.60 -14.36 1.17
CA HIS A 28 1.04 -13.91 -0.16
C HIS A 28 2.43 -13.25 -0.09
N PRO A 29 3.50 -14.01 0.21
CA PRO A 29 4.83 -13.44 0.39
C PRO A 29 5.33 -12.75 -0.88
N SER A 30 5.14 -13.33 -2.07
CA SER A 30 5.60 -12.72 -3.34
C SER A 30 5.00 -11.32 -3.57
N SER A 31 3.69 -11.16 -3.33
CA SER A 31 3.00 -9.86 -3.40
C SER A 31 3.52 -8.84 -2.39
N CYS A 32 4.07 -9.31 -1.26
CA CYS A 32 4.73 -8.44 -0.27
C CYS A 32 6.13 -8.03 -0.75
N LEU A 33 6.89 -8.97 -1.32
CA LEU A 33 8.27 -8.73 -1.74
C LEU A 33 8.37 -7.74 -2.91
N SER A 34 7.41 -7.74 -3.84
CA SER A 34 7.38 -6.79 -4.97
C SER A 34 7.21 -5.34 -4.53
N ALA A 35 6.39 -5.10 -3.51
CA ALA A 35 6.09 -3.76 -3.01
C ALA A 35 7.00 -3.29 -1.86
N ALA A 36 7.96 -4.10 -1.42
CA ALA A 36 8.75 -3.82 -0.22
C ALA A 36 9.56 -2.51 -0.34
N ASP A 37 10.30 -2.32 -1.43
CA ASP A 37 11.13 -1.10 -1.61
C ASP A 37 10.26 0.15 -1.80
N LEU A 38 9.18 0.03 -2.58
CA LEU A 38 8.19 1.11 -2.76
C LEU A 38 7.66 1.61 -1.41
N MET A 39 7.25 0.69 -0.54
CA MET A 39 6.65 1.05 0.74
C MET A 39 7.69 1.46 1.80
N VAL A 40 8.90 0.90 1.77
CA VAL A 40 10.00 1.35 2.63
C VAL A 40 10.45 2.76 2.24
N GLY A 41 10.55 3.05 0.94
CA GLY A 41 10.84 4.39 0.43
C GLY A 41 9.79 5.39 0.86
N LEU A 42 8.51 5.05 0.71
CA LEU A 42 7.41 5.88 1.18
C LEU A 42 7.49 6.14 2.68
N MET A 43 7.59 5.09 3.50
CA MET A 43 7.43 5.19 4.96
C MET A 43 8.69 5.71 5.69
N PHE A 44 9.89 5.44 5.17
CA PHE A 44 11.14 5.67 5.91
C PHE A 44 12.10 6.68 5.25
N ASN A 45 11.72 7.27 4.10
CA ASN A 45 12.52 8.31 3.43
C ASN A 45 11.98 9.74 3.66
N ASN A 46 11.37 10.01 4.82
CA ASN A 46 10.79 11.31 5.21
C ASN A 46 9.65 11.82 4.30
N VAL A 47 9.02 10.95 3.51
CA VAL A 47 7.87 11.30 2.66
C VAL A 47 6.56 11.15 3.45
N PHE A 48 6.35 10.00 4.07
CA PHE A 48 5.14 9.68 4.83
C PHE A 48 5.24 10.17 6.28
N LYS A 49 4.27 10.97 6.72
CA LYS A 49 4.21 11.57 8.06
C LYS A 49 3.25 10.80 8.94
N TYR A 50 3.75 10.26 10.06
CA TYR A 50 2.92 9.46 10.96
C TYR A 50 3.41 9.55 12.41
N ARG A 51 2.50 9.31 13.35
CA ARG A 51 2.80 9.16 14.78
C ARG A 51 2.50 7.75 15.24
N VAL A 52 3.54 6.93 15.42
CA VAL A 52 3.41 5.51 15.86
C VAL A 52 2.54 5.37 17.11
N ARG A 53 2.75 6.24 18.11
CA ARG A 53 2.02 6.20 19.40
C ARG A 53 0.64 6.86 19.36
N GLN A 54 0.28 7.52 18.25
CA GLN A 54 -0.98 8.23 18.07
C GLN A 54 -1.54 7.90 16.67
N PRO A 55 -1.98 6.64 16.43
CA PRO A 55 -2.49 6.22 15.11
C PRO A 55 -3.64 7.11 14.63
N ASN A 56 -4.50 7.57 15.54
CA ASN A 56 -5.67 8.40 15.25
C ASN A 56 -5.35 9.91 15.13
N TYR A 57 -4.07 10.31 15.13
CA TYR A 57 -3.73 11.72 14.94
C TYR A 57 -4.26 12.20 13.58
N HIS A 58 -5.08 13.26 13.60
CA HIS A 58 -5.86 13.70 12.44
C HIS A 58 -4.99 14.05 11.21
N ASN A 59 -3.77 14.54 11.45
CA ASN A 59 -2.82 14.92 10.40
C ASN A 59 -1.74 13.86 10.13
N ASN A 60 -1.94 12.60 10.54
CA ASN A 60 -1.17 11.49 9.97
C ASN A 60 -1.53 11.34 8.49
N ASP A 61 -0.53 11.12 7.65
CA ASP A 61 -0.74 10.64 6.28
C ASP A 61 -1.44 9.28 6.31
N ARG A 62 -2.26 9.04 5.29
CA ARG A 62 -3.09 7.84 5.16
C ARG A 62 -2.43 6.87 4.21
N LEU A 63 -2.41 5.59 4.56
CA LEU A 63 -1.88 4.53 3.69
C LEU A 63 -2.92 3.41 3.55
N VAL A 64 -3.47 3.29 2.35
CA VAL A 64 -4.43 2.23 2.00
C VAL A 64 -3.70 1.16 1.20
N PHE A 65 -3.71 -0.08 1.70
CA PHE A 65 -3.27 -1.24 0.94
C PHE A 65 -4.45 -1.77 0.10
N SER A 66 -4.65 -1.23 -1.10
CA SER A 66 -5.73 -1.68 -2.00
C SER A 66 -5.55 -3.15 -2.40
N LYS A 67 -4.30 -3.53 -2.72
CA LYS A 67 -3.87 -4.94 -2.78
C LYS A 67 -3.75 -5.57 -1.38
N GLY A 68 -4.88 -5.64 -0.67
CA GLY A 68 -4.94 -6.04 0.75
C GLY A 68 -4.38 -7.43 1.04
N HIS A 69 -4.28 -8.32 0.06
CA HIS A 69 -3.65 -9.63 0.23
C HIS A 69 -2.16 -9.52 0.63
N ALA A 70 -1.51 -8.36 0.39
CA ALA A 70 -0.18 -8.00 0.87
C ALA A 70 -0.17 -7.46 2.33
N ALA A 71 -1.19 -7.76 3.14
CA ALA A 71 -1.27 -7.42 4.57
C ALA A 71 0.01 -7.71 5.37
N PRO A 72 0.73 -8.84 5.15
CA PRO A 72 1.99 -9.09 5.86
C PRO A 72 3.04 -7.99 5.67
N LEU A 73 3.07 -7.32 4.50
CA LEU A 73 3.94 -6.17 4.27
C LEU A 73 3.50 -4.97 5.12
N LEU A 74 2.20 -4.65 5.17
CA LEU A 74 1.67 -3.59 6.04
C LEU A 74 2.10 -3.81 7.49
N TYR A 75 1.92 -5.02 8.02
CA TYR A 75 2.31 -5.34 9.39
C TYR A 75 3.83 -5.27 9.58
N SER A 76 4.61 -5.68 8.58
CA SER A 76 6.08 -5.63 8.60
C SER A 76 6.60 -4.19 8.61
N LEU A 77 5.97 -3.28 7.88
CA LEU A 77 6.29 -1.85 7.90
C LEU A 77 6.07 -1.26 9.29
N TRP A 78 4.91 -1.54 9.90
CA TRP A 78 4.62 -1.10 11.27
C TRP A 78 5.51 -1.79 12.31
N ALA A 79 5.98 -3.01 12.07
CA ALA A 79 7.00 -3.65 12.89
C ALA A 79 8.35 -2.92 12.79
N ALA A 80 8.78 -2.57 11.58
CA ALA A 80 9.99 -1.78 11.36
C ALA A 80 9.89 -0.36 11.96
N ALA A 81 8.69 0.21 12.02
CA ALA A 81 8.40 1.46 12.72
C ALA A 81 8.30 1.32 14.26
N GLY A 82 8.43 0.11 14.81
CA GLY A 82 8.41 -0.16 16.25
C GLY A 82 7.02 -0.34 16.87
N ALA A 83 5.96 -0.41 16.07
CA ALA A 83 4.58 -0.62 16.54
C ALA A 83 4.24 -2.09 16.82
N VAL A 84 4.88 -3.01 16.11
CA VAL A 84 4.60 -4.46 16.16
C VAL A 84 5.90 -5.20 16.46
N LYS A 85 5.86 -6.14 17.40
CA LYS A 85 7.02 -6.99 17.74
C LYS A 85 7.02 -8.27 16.91
N LEU A 86 8.20 -8.82 16.64
CA LEU A 86 8.36 -10.07 15.87
C LEU A 86 7.52 -11.26 16.39
N PRO A 87 7.36 -11.50 17.71
CA PRO A 87 6.47 -12.55 18.19
C PRO A 87 4.99 -12.33 17.85
N GLN A 88 4.54 -11.08 17.69
CA GLN A 88 3.18 -10.77 17.25
C GLN A 88 3.01 -11.06 15.75
N LEU A 89 4.01 -10.72 14.93
CA LEU A 89 4.01 -11.04 13.49
C LEU A 89 3.81 -12.54 13.22
N LYS A 90 4.42 -13.41 14.04
CA LYS A 90 4.23 -14.88 13.97
C LYS A 90 2.80 -15.34 14.31
N LYS A 91 1.94 -14.45 14.81
CA LYS A 91 0.52 -14.71 15.06
C LYS A 91 -0.39 -14.29 13.90
N LEU A 92 0.18 -13.96 12.73
CA LEU A 92 -0.60 -13.73 11.50
C LEU A 92 -1.64 -14.85 11.29
N ARG A 93 -2.90 -14.47 11.02
CA ARG A 93 -4.02 -15.39 10.74
C ARG A 93 -4.36 -16.38 11.86
N LYS A 94 -3.82 -16.21 13.06
CA LYS A 94 -4.21 -17.02 14.23
C LYS A 94 -5.47 -16.43 14.85
N PHE A 95 -6.36 -17.30 15.35
CA PHE A 95 -7.56 -16.88 16.05
C PHE A 95 -7.24 -15.88 17.18
N LYS A 96 -8.03 -14.80 17.29
CA LYS A 96 -7.85 -13.65 18.21
C LYS A 96 -6.62 -12.77 17.95
N SER A 97 -5.85 -13.02 16.90
CA SER A 97 -4.81 -12.08 16.48
C SER A 97 -5.43 -10.86 15.82
N VAL A 98 -4.88 -9.67 16.06
CA VAL A 98 -5.26 -8.46 15.30
C VAL A 98 -4.62 -8.42 13.90
N LEU A 99 -3.66 -9.32 13.64
CA LEU A 99 -2.98 -9.43 12.35
C LEU A 99 -3.72 -10.45 11.47
N GLU A 100 -4.77 -9.98 10.81
CA GLU A 100 -5.63 -10.78 9.96
C GLU A 100 -5.02 -11.05 8.57
N GLY A 101 -5.62 -11.97 7.82
CA GLY A 101 -5.13 -12.36 6.49
C GLY A 101 -5.20 -11.25 5.43
N HIS A 102 -5.99 -10.21 5.70
CA HIS A 102 -6.24 -8.98 4.96
C HIS A 102 -6.36 -7.84 5.98
N PRO A 103 -6.03 -6.58 5.65
CA PRO A 103 -6.21 -5.46 6.56
C PRO A 103 -7.65 -5.37 7.04
N VAL A 104 -7.82 -5.11 8.34
CA VAL A 104 -9.10 -4.84 9.00
C VAL A 104 -8.91 -3.73 10.03
N MET A 105 -10.01 -3.09 10.44
CA MET A 105 -9.99 -1.94 11.36
C MET A 105 -9.54 -2.28 12.79
N SER A 106 -9.49 -3.57 13.17
CA SER A 106 -8.97 -3.97 14.48
C SER A 106 -7.45 -3.78 14.61
N PHE A 107 -6.73 -3.67 13.48
CA PHE A 107 -5.34 -3.24 13.48
C PHE A 107 -5.29 -1.69 13.43
N PRO A 108 -4.74 -1.00 14.45
CA PRO A 108 -4.90 0.46 14.60
C PRO A 108 -4.34 1.33 13.47
N TYR A 109 -3.52 0.77 12.59
CA TYR A 109 -2.90 1.48 11.48
C TYR A 109 -3.52 1.15 10.12
N THR A 110 -4.66 0.47 10.13
CA THR A 110 -5.47 0.20 8.94
C THR A 110 -6.48 1.33 8.75
N GLU A 111 -6.51 1.90 7.54
CA GLU A 111 -7.46 2.96 7.19
C GLU A 111 -8.82 2.40 6.69
N ALA A 112 -8.80 1.21 6.09
CA ALA A 112 -10.00 0.49 5.67
C ALA A 112 -9.73 -1.00 5.56
N ALA A 113 -10.78 -1.81 5.71
CA ALA A 113 -10.71 -3.22 5.36
C ALA A 113 -10.55 -3.36 3.85
N THR A 114 -9.52 -4.09 3.41
CA THR A 114 -9.24 -4.30 1.99
C THR A 114 -8.92 -5.76 1.73
N GLY A 115 -9.56 -6.35 0.73
CA GLY A 115 -9.40 -7.77 0.38
C GLY A 115 -10.16 -8.11 -0.89
N SER A 116 -11.33 -7.47 -1.06
CA SER A 116 -11.89 -7.25 -2.39
C SER A 116 -11.04 -6.22 -3.12
N LEU A 117 -10.42 -6.63 -4.22
CA LEU A 117 -9.60 -5.74 -5.05
C LEU A 117 -10.45 -4.61 -5.66
N GLY A 118 -9.80 -3.51 -6.02
CA GLY A 118 -10.38 -2.36 -6.70
C GLY A 118 -11.07 -1.35 -5.79
N GLN A 119 -11.31 -1.69 -4.52
CA GLN A 119 -12.00 -0.81 -3.58
C GLN A 119 -11.10 0.24 -2.91
N GLY A 120 -9.80 -0.06 -2.74
CA GLY A 120 -8.91 0.78 -1.93
C GLY A 120 -8.62 2.15 -2.54
N LEU A 121 -8.63 2.30 -3.88
CA LEU A 121 -8.50 3.61 -4.51
C LEU A 121 -9.73 4.49 -4.25
N SER A 122 -10.94 3.91 -4.29
CA SER A 122 -12.18 4.62 -3.95
C SER A 122 -12.16 5.11 -2.50
N VAL A 123 -11.70 4.26 -1.57
CA VAL A 123 -11.49 4.64 -0.16
C VAL A 123 -10.46 5.78 -0.06
N GLY A 124 -9.29 5.63 -0.70
CA GLY A 124 -8.23 6.63 -0.66
C GLY A 124 -8.67 7.97 -1.24
N MET A 125 -9.45 7.95 -2.32
CA MET A 125 -10.08 9.13 -2.92
C MET A 125 -11.00 9.84 -1.91
N GLY A 126 -11.86 9.09 -1.20
CA GLY A 126 -12.70 9.63 -0.14
C GLY A 126 -11.91 10.25 1.00
N LEU A 127 -10.83 9.60 1.45
CA LEU A 127 -9.94 10.12 2.50
C LEU A 127 -9.22 11.41 2.08
N ALA A 128 -8.76 11.48 0.82
CA ALA A 128 -8.12 12.67 0.27
C ALA A 128 -9.10 13.85 0.12
N LEU A 129 -10.33 13.57 -0.35
CA LEU A 129 -11.40 14.55 -0.45
C LEU A 129 -11.78 15.10 0.94
N ALA A 130 -11.95 14.21 1.92
CA ALA A 130 -12.24 14.59 3.30
C ALA A 130 -11.16 15.51 3.89
N ALA A 131 -9.88 15.24 3.61
CA ALA A 131 -8.77 16.09 4.04
C ALA A 131 -8.92 17.52 3.51
N LYS A 132 -9.22 17.67 2.22
CA LYS A 132 -9.41 18.98 1.58
C LYS A 132 -10.60 19.73 2.18
N MET A 133 -11.74 19.06 2.34
CA MET A 133 -12.94 19.65 2.93
C MET A 133 -12.70 20.12 4.37
N GLN A 134 -11.91 19.37 5.13
CA GLN A 134 -11.57 19.67 6.53
C GLN A 134 -10.32 20.55 6.69
N LYS A 135 -9.69 20.99 5.59
CA LYS A 135 -8.44 21.76 5.59
C LYS A 135 -7.30 21.08 6.37
N LEU A 136 -7.26 19.75 6.32
CA LEU A 136 -6.18 18.95 6.89
C LEU A 136 -5.02 18.85 5.90
N SER A 137 -3.79 18.77 6.42
CA SER A 137 -2.57 18.85 5.60
C SER A 137 -2.01 17.50 5.16
N TYR A 138 -2.71 16.41 5.51
CA TYR A 138 -2.21 15.06 5.24
C TYR A 138 -2.39 14.68 3.76
N LYS A 139 -1.52 13.76 3.30
CA LYS A 139 -1.65 13.08 2.02
C LYS A 139 -2.21 11.68 2.20
N THR A 140 -2.89 11.20 1.17
CA THR A 140 -3.37 9.82 1.10
C THR A 140 -2.59 9.05 0.05
N TYR A 141 -2.01 7.94 0.45
CA TYR A 141 -1.27 7.02 -0.40
C TYR A 141 -2.05 5.72 -0.56
N VAL A 142 -2.15 5.21 -1.78
CA VAL A 142 -2.85 3.95 -2.08
C VAL A 142 -1.89 3.03 -2.82
N LEU A 143 -1.59 1.86 -2.26
CA LEU A 143 -0.84 0.82 -2.94
C LEU A 143 -1.80 -0.10 -3.71
N LEU A 144 -1.66 -0.14 -5.04
CA LEU A 144 -2.43 -0.98 -5.94
C LEU A 144 -1.57 -2.09 -6.54
N GLY A 145 -2.20 -3.21 -6.91
CA GLY A 145 -1.61 -4.19 -7.82
C GLY A 145 -1.93 -3.88 -9.29
N ASP A 146 -1.09 -4.31 -10.21
CA ASP A 146 -1.36 -4.21 -11.65
C ASP A 146 -2.57 -5.05 -12.10
N SER A 147 -2.73 -6.26 -11.58
CA SER A 147 -3.92 -7.10 -11.86
C SER A 147 -5.22 -6.46 -11.38
N GLU A 148 -5.16 -5.75 -10.25
CA GLU A 148 -6.28 -5.00 -9.65
C GLU A 148 -6.76 -3.85 -10.56
N MET A 149 -5.91 -3.31 -11.45
CA MET A 149 -6.31 -2.29 -12.43
C MET A 149 -7.34 -2.79 -13.47
N SER A 150 -7.71 -4.07 -13.43
CA SER A 150 -8.78 -4.63 -14.24
C SER A 150 -10.17 -4.32 -13.67
N GLU A 151 -10.26 -3.97 -12.38
CA GLU A 151 -11.51 -3.60 -11.72
C GLU A 151 -11.99 -2.22 -12.20
N GLY A 152 -13.25 -2.15 -12.65
CA GLY A 152 -13.85 -0.90 -13.15
C GLY A 152 -13.87 0.22 -12.10
N SER A 153 -14.07 -0.15 -10.84
CA SER A 153 -14.09 0.76 -9.69
C SER A 153 -12.81 1.58 -9.51
N VAL A 154 -11.65 1.04 -9.93
CA VAL A 154 -10.38 1.78 -9.93
C VAL A 154 -10.46 2.96 -10.90
N TRP A 155 -11.05 2.76 -12.08
CA TRP A 155 -11.16 3.78 -13.11
C TRP A 155 -12.20 4.84 -12.76
N GLU A 156 -13.30 4.45 -12.12
CA GLU A 156 -14.27 5.40 -11.53
C GLU A 156 -13.59 6.31 -10.49
N ALA A 157 -12.83 5.72 -9.56
CA ALA A 157 -12.09 6.48 -8.55
C ALA A 157 -11.02 7.39 -9.17
N ALA A 158 -10.30 6.90 -10.20
CA ALA A 158 -9.31 7.70 -10.92
C ALA A 158 -9.95 8.91 -11.61
N GLN A 159 -11.10 8.73 -12.26
CA GLN A 159 -11.85 9.81 -12.90
C GLN A 159 -12.32 10.85 -11.88
N LEU A 160 -12.91 10.41 -10.77
CA LEU A 160 -13.40 11.31 -9.73
C LEU A 160 -12.27 12.08 -9.03
N ALA A 161 -11.13 11.44 -8.76
CA ALA A 161 -9.98 12.12 -8.16
C ALA A 161 -9.48 13.30 -9.01
N SER A 162 -9.49 13.14 -10.34
CA SER A 162 -9.16 14.21 -11.29
C SER A 162 -10.22 15.31 -11.30
N TYR A 163 -11.51 14.94 -11.36
CA TYR A 163 -12.63 15.89 -11.30
C TYR A 163 -12.56 16.78 -10.05
N TYR A 164 -12.31 16.20 -8.87
CA TYR A 164 -12.16 16.92 -7.61
C TYR A 164 -10.77 17.53 -7.39
N LYS A 165 -9.86 17.42 -8.37
CA LYS A 165 -8.49 17.97 -8.32
C LYS A 165 -7.74 17.56 -7.04
N LEU A 166 -7.77 16.26 -6.70
CA LEU A 166 -7.17 15.72 -5.47
C LEU A 166 -5.64 15.61 -5.56
N ASP A 167 -4.94 16.74 -5.54
CA ASP A 167 -3.47 16.85 -5.49
C ASP A 167 -2.80 16.26 -4.22
N ASN A 168 -3.60 15.85 -3.24
CA ASN A 168 -3.18 15.19 -2.01
C ASN A 168 -3.40 13.67 -2.03
N LEU A 169 -3.84 13.10 -3.16
CA LEU A 169 -3.95 11.65 -3.39
C LEU A 169 -2.79 11.14 -4.25
N VAL A 170 -2.13 10.08 -3.81
CA VAL A 170 -1.03 9.43 -4.52
C VAL A 170 -1.32 7.94 -4.67
N ALA A 171 -1.45 7.48 -5.92
CA ALA A 171 -1.56 6.06 -6.23
C ALA A 171 -0.17 5.50 -6.55
N VAL A 172 0.23 4.43 -5.88
CA VAL A 172 1.45 3.66 -6.13
C VAL A 172 1.04 2.34 -6.76
N LEU A 173 1.34 2.17 -8.05
CA LEU A 173 1.00 0.97 -8.79
C LEU A 173 2.17 -0.01 -8.82
N ASP A 174 2.01 -1.16 -8.16
CA ASP A 174 2.96 -2.27 -8.18
C ASP A 174 2.76 -3.12 -9.45
N VAL A 175 3.51 -2.78 -10.50
CA VAL A 175 3.53 -3.52 -11.78
C VAL A 175 4.56 -4.64 -11.73
N ASN A 176 4.17 -5.75 -11.10
CA ASN A 176 5.01 -6.95 -10.98
C ASN A 176 4.76 -8.01 -12.09
N ARG A 177 3.96 -7.65 -13.12
CA ARG A 177 3.58 -8.47 -14.29
C ARG A 177 2.62 -9.61 -13.99
N LEU A 178 2.37 -10.00 -12.74
CA LEU A 178 1.66 -11.24 -12.42
C LEU A 178 0.41 -10.98 -11.57
N GLY A 179 -0.73 -11.51 -12.04
CA GLY A 179 -1.91 -11.72 -11.23
C GLY A 179 -1.89 -13.08 -10.52
N GLN A 180 -3.03 -13.51 -10.00
CA GLN A 180 -3.12 -14.76 -9.24
C GLN A 180 -2.89 -16.02 -10.09
N ARG A 181 -3.33 -16.03 -11.36
CA ARG A 181 -3.29 -17.21 -12.24
C ARG A 181 -2.30 -17.10 -13.40
N GLY A 182 -1.55 -16.01 -13.50
CA GLY A 182 -0.62 -15.79 -14.60
C GLY A 182 -0.34 -14.31 -14.88
N PRO A 183 0.26 -14.01 -16.04
CA PRO A 183 0.57 -12.64 -16.44
C PRO A 183 -0.65 -11.73 -16.51
N THR A 184 -0.47 -10.47 -16.12
CA THR A 184 -1.45 -9.40 -16.31
C THR A 184 -1.52 -8.98 -17.78
N MET A 185 -2.64 -8.40 -18.19
CA MET A 185 -2.93 -8.03 -19.59
C MET A 185 -1.81 -7.21 -20.25
N TYR A 186 -1.16 -6.33 -19.49
CA TYR A 186 -0.10 -5.46 -20.00
C TYR A 186 1.30 -5.88 -19.56
N GLY A 187 1.44 -6.89 -18.69
CA GLY A 187 2.72 -7.32 -18.15
C GLY A 187 3.57 -6.14 -17.65
N TYR A 188 4.81 -6.00 -18.16
CA TYR A 188 5.70 -4.88 -17.86
C TYR A 188 5.56 -3.67 -18.82
N ASN A 189 4.49 -3.57 -19.60
CA ASN A 189 4.28 -2.42 -20.48
C ASN A 189 3.83 -1.20 -19.67
N LEU A 190 4.81 -0.56 -19.00
CA LEU A 190 4.61 0.61 -18.16
C LEU A 190 4.05 1.80 -18.94
N GLN A 191 4.38 1.90 -20.23
CA GLN A 191 3.87 2.97 -21.09
C GLN A 191 2.34 2.89 -21.25
N THR A 192 1.76 1.69 -21.30
CA THR A 192 0.30 1.51 -21.36
C THR A 192 -0.37 1.95 -20.06
N TYR A 193 0.15 1.54 -18.90
CA TYR A 193 -0.38 2.01 -17.61
C TYR A 193 -0.28 3.53 -17.49
N GLN A 194 0.86 4.10 -17.89
CA GLN A 194 1.09 5.54 -17.90
C GLN A 194 0.05 6.27 -18.78
N LYS A 195 -0.13 5.84 -20.03
CA LYS A 195 -1.09 6.43 -20.97
C LYS A 195 -2.52 6.37 -20.43
N LYS A 196 -2.94 5.23 -19.87
CA LYS A 196 -4.29 5.07 -19.32
C LYS A 196 -4.52 6.02 -18.15
N LEU A 197 -3.62 6.05 -17.16
CA LEU A 197 -3.76 6.94 -16.00
C LEU A 197 -3.71 8.43 -16.40
N SER A 198 -2.79 8.81 -17.30
CA SER A 198 -2.72 10.18 -17.81
C SER A 198 -3.99 10.59 -18.56
N ALA A 199 -4.63 9.69 -19.31
CA ALA A 199 -5.91 9.97 -19.98
C ALA A 199 -7.05 10.22 -18.99
N PHE A 200 -6.97 9.69 -17.76
CA PHE A 200 -7.89 9.98 -16.66
C PHE A 200 -7.51 11.25 -15.88
N GLY A 201 -6.50 12.01 -16.34
CA GLY A 201 -6.09 13.29 -15.76
C GLY A 201 -5.08 13.20 -14.62
N TRP A 202 -4.41 12.05 -14.44
CA TRP A 202 -3.38 11.89 -13.42
C TRP A 202 -2.00 12.30 -13.94
N ALA A 203 -1.21 12.95 -13.09
CA ALA A 203 0.22 13.07 -13.30
C ALA A 203 0.89 11.71 -13.04
N THR A 204 1.69 11.22 -14.00
CA THR A 204 2.26 9.88 -13.95
C THR A 204 3.79 9.91 -14.01
N VAL A 205 4.43 9.14 -13.14
CA VAL A 205 5.89 8.98 -13.10
C VAL A 205 6.21 7.48 -13.11
N VAL A 206 7.01 7.06 -14.09
CA VAL A 206 7.50 5.69 -14.20
C VAL A 206 8.85 5.60 -13.50
N ILE A 207 9.00 4.62 -12.60
CA ILE A 207 10.22 4.40 -11.82
C ILE A 207 10.63 2.93 -11.86
N ASN A 208 11.90 2.67 -11.58
CA ASN A 208 12.31 1.35 -11.12
C ASN A 208 11.87 1.20 -9.66
N GLY A 209 10.88 0.34 -9.39
CA GLY A 209 10.32 0.14 -8.06
C GLY A 209 11.27 -0.44 -7.02
N HIS A 210 12.48 -0.83 -7.43
CA HIS A 210 13.54 -1.40 -6.59
C HIS A 210 14.80 -0.52 -6.51
N SER A 211 14.72 0.76 -6.92
CA SER A 211 15.84 1.71 -6.90
C SER A 211 15.61 2.82 -5.88
N TRP A 212 16.67 3.20 -5.16
CA TRP A 212 16.70 4.32 -4.20
C TRP A 212 17.21 5.62 -4.80
#